data_AF-A0A7W8EHY0-F1
#
_entry.id   AF-A0A7W8EHY0-F1
#
_cell.length_a   1.000
_cell.length_b   1.000
_cell.length_c   1.000
_cell.angle_alpha   90.00
_cell.angle_beta   90.00
_cell.angle_gamma   90.00
#
_symmetry.space_group_name_H-M   'P 1'
#
loop_
_entity.id
_entity.type
_entity.pdbx_description
1 polymer ?
#
loop_
_entity_poly.entity_id
_entity_poly.type
_entity_poly.pdbx_seq_one_letter_code
_entity_poly.pdbx_strand_id
1 'polypeptide(L)'
;MSAQDSNLSSTGFDYVVAVTQDSINSTLAEYLYAGLPEAILCYVYQGDQPVPIDFATFVAGAENTDPFTVPDGTPSSDARVQNLDNANFAFAVKAKLGLPPGIDPSSLPPIVVLKPGQSNVTYTLMFAEFVATELLYGPHDSMTWFNQAQPSGTSWTFSGAVDLDFRDTSFTSLPPDAQSRLKGIGDPDMFGVQQLYYDLNSSDLEQGFQFDNQPSNSVLNAFMTSDFIDTYWKALGGGEVLGYTAKQVTDTSPSSIAVTDVNFFTPDAVGTENAPLTLNYLCATNYDQLPDTTHAGFGWNWIEPGEVSQYDGVAALNRNTFANYLINFYNGNQTLSEYISCNCLTGDVTLVCDSPNVTYNFNLFYSNPTITFPASGSTIISVAFGSTASDECGGPVLGGKMELNSTYDFSVSVQENLMIISQHLVIYTYIRHAGSGAGGNIVDKAITDVYSMGVDDTGSIVVSPPDSNVVDNSQTPGQNGFLNWFTGVNQLLDYTKQYTQGCYATAMTDIPASFVENFVFPGGSTFSFSDAAFSDNQDLVSHITYADPSQ
;
A
#
# COMPACT_ATOMS: atom_id res chain seq x y z
N MET A 1 0.84 -21.28 5.01
CA MET A 1 -0.22 -20.26 4.99
C MET A 1 0.45 -19.01 4.47
N SER A 2 0.02 -18.56 3.29
CA SER A 2 0.73 -17.54 2.50
C SER A 2 -0.19 -16.37 2.16
N ALA A 3 0.28 -15.40 1.36
CA ALA A 3 -0.55 -14.34 0.82
C ALA A 3 -1.81 -14.84 0.08
N GLN A 4 -1.81 -16.09 -0.41
CA GLN A 4 -3.00 -16.71 -1.02
C GLN A 4 -4.15 -16.92 -0.03
N ASP A 5 -3.86 -16.97 1.28
CA ASP A 5 -4.88 -17.06 2.32
C ASP A 5 -5.46 -15.68 2.70
N SER A 6 -5.00 -14.57 2.07
CA SER A 6 -5.45 -13.21 2.39
C SER A 6 -6.98 -13.12 2.39
N ASN A 7 -7.52 -12.57 3.47
CA ASN A 7 -8.94 -12.27 3.65
C ASN A 7 -9.16 -10.93 4.36
N LEU A 8 -8.72 -9.84 3.72
CA LEU A 8 -8.89 -8.47 4.22
C LEU A 8 -10.37 -8.09 4.37
N SER A 9 -11.26 -8.70 3.57
CA SER A 9 -12.70 -8.50 3.70
C SER A 9 -13.24 -8.89 5.09
N SER A 10 -12.55 -9.79 5.80
CA SER A 10 -12.90 -10.19 7.18
C SER A 10 -12.31 -9.29 8.27
N THR A 11 -11.32 -8.46 7.93
CA THR A 11 -10.60 -7.58 8.87
C THR A 11 -11.07 -6.13 8.79
N GLY A 12 -11.63 -5.74 7.63
CA GLY A 12 -12.10 -4.39 7.36
C GLY A 12 -11.01 -3.44 6.85
N PHE A 13 -9.76 -3.89 6.73
CA PHE A 13 -8.71 -3.07 6.10
C PHE A 13 -8.91 -3.06 4.59
N ASP A 14 -8.75 -1.90 3.97
CA ASP A 14 -8.89 -1.76 2.52
C ASP A 14 -7.64 -2.23 1.78
N TYR A 15 -6.49 -1.96 2.38
CA TYR A 15 -5.21 -2.24 1.78
C TYR A 15 -4.16 -2.51 2.85
N VAL A 16 -3.26 -3.45 2.57
CA VAL A 16 -2.13 -3.78 3.45
C VAL A 16 -0.84 -3.87 2.64
N VAL A 17 0.23 -3.27 3.16
CA VAL A 17 1.59 -3.50 2.70
C VAL A 17 2.37 -4.15 3.83
N ALA A 18 2.79 -5.39 3.64
CA ALA A 18 3.56 -6.15 4.60
C ALA A 18 5.02 -6.23 4.15
N VAL A 19 5.95 -5.71 4.95
CA VAL A 19 7.38 -5.69 4.63
C VAL A 19 8.14 -6.57 5.63
N THR A 20 9.00 -7.45 5.13
CA THR A 20 9.75 -8.41 5.97
C THR A 20 10.80 -7.72 6.82
N GLN A 21 11.07 -8.25 8.02
CA GLN A 21 12.16 -7.77 8.87
C GLN A 21 13.52 -7.79 8.14
N ASP A 22 13.78 -8.83 7.34
CA ASP A 22 15.05 -8.99 6.64
C ASP A 22 15.25 -7.88 5.60
N SER A 23 14.19 -7.51 4.88
CA SER A 23 14.24 -6.39 3.94
C SER A 23 14.47 -5.05 4.64
N ILE A 24 13.77 -4.79 5.77
CA ILE A 24 14.01 -3.60 6.61
C ILE A 24 15.48 -3.52 7.02
N ASN A 25 16.06 -4.61 7.51
CA ASN A 25 17.45 -4.66 7.93
C ASN A 25 18.42 -4.47 6.77
N SER A 26 18.12 -5.04 5.60
CA SER A 26 18.97 -4.93 4.41
C SER A 26 19.00 -3.50 3.88
N THR A 27 17.84 -2.84 3.79
CA THR A 27 17.74 -1.42 3.41
C THR A 27 18.44 -0.50 4.41
N LEU A 28 18.26 -0.73 5.72
CA LEU A 28 18.97 0.03 6.75
C LEU A 28 20.48 -0.20 6.70
N ALA A 29 20.92 -1.44 6.47
CA ALA A 29 22.34 -1.75 6.33
C ALA A 29 22.95 -1.04 5.12
N GLU A 30 22.25 -0.99 3.98
CA GLU A 30 22.68 -0.25 2.79
C GLU A 30 22.78 1.25 3.07
N TYR A 31 21.76 1.83 3.72
CA TYR A 31 21.76 3.23 4.13
C TYR A 31 22.95 3.56 5.05
N LEU A 32 23.24 2.67 6.01
CA LEU A 32 24.32 2.83 6.98
C LEU A 32 25.71 2.47 6.43
N TYR A 33 25.80 1.87 5.24
CA TYR A 33 27.07 1.45 4.64
C TYR A 33 27.99 2.65 4.33
N ALA A 34 27.43 3.78 3.89
CA ALA A 34 28.20 5.01 3.66
C ALA A 34 28.64 5.70 4.97
N GLY A 35 27.99 5.36 6.09
CA GLY A 35 28.10 6.01 7.38
C GLY A 35 27.46 7.40 7.41
N LEU A 36 26.90 7.75 8.56
CA LEU A 36 26.29 9.07 8.81
C LEU A 36 27.35 10.14 9.14
N PRO A 37 26.98 11.42 9.26
CA PRO A 37 27.91 12.45 9.70
C PRO A 37 28.59 12.10 11.03
N GLU A 38 29.88 12.43 11.14
CA GLU A 38 30.62 12.30 12.39
C GLU A 38 30.10 13.33 13.40
N ALA A 39 29.87 12.90 14.64
CA ALA A 39 29.60 13.80 15.75
C ALA A 39 30.73 13.74 16.78
N ILE A 40 31.12 14.92 17.26
CA ILE A 40 32.14 15.09 18.30
C ILE A 40 31.48 15.72 19.52
N LEU A 41 31.51 15.00 20.64
CA LEU A 41 31.05 15.46 21.94
C LEU A 41 32.29 15.77 22.79
N CYS A 42 32.46 17.02 23.20
CA CYS A 42 33.62 17.46 23.98
C CYS A 42 33.17 18.12 25.29
N TYR A 43 33.79 17.73 26.40
CA TYR A 43 33.45 18.20 27.73
C TYR A 43 34.69 18.69 28.49
N VAL A 44 34.51 19.77 29.25
CA VAL A 44 35.52 20.35 30.15
C VAL A 44 34.98 20.45 31.56
N TYR A 45 35.85 20.45 32.55
CA TYR A 45 35.47 20.70 33.94
C TYR A 45 35.16 22.18 34.17
N GLN A 46 33.98 22.47 34.70
CA GLN A 46 33.65 23.72 35.40
C GLN A 46 33.38 23.41 36.87
N GLY A 47 34.41 23.60 37.71
CA GLY A 47 34.41 23.02 39.05
C GLY A 47 34.52 21.49 38.95
N ASP A 48 33.71 20.76 39.72
CA ASP A 48 33.70 19.29 39.73
C ASP A 48 32.73 18.67 38.71
N GLN A 49 32.19 19.45 37.77
CA GLN A 49 31.16 19.00 36.83
C GLN A 49 31.63 19.13 35.38
N PRO A 50 31.57 18.06 34.58
CA PRO A 50 31.78 18.14 33.13
C PRO A 50 30.66 18.94 32.47
N VAL A 51 31.00 19.92 31.65
CA VAL A 51 30.07 20.72 30.84
C VAL A 51 30.46 20.68 29.36
N PRO A 52 29.49 20.68 28.43
CA PRO A 52 29.79 20.60 27.01
C PRO A 52 30.48 21.87 26.50
N ILE A 53 31.41 21.70 25.56
CA ILE A 53 32.10 22.79 24.85
C ILE A 53 32.21 22.47 23.36
N ASP A 54 32.15 23.50 22.51
CA ASP A 54 32.45 23.36 21.09
C ASP A 54 33.89 22.85 20.88
N PHE A 55 34.05 21.82 20.04
CA PHE A 55 35.33 21.13 19.87
C PHE A 55 36.42 22.05 19.30
N ALA A 56 36.09 22.89 18.31
CA ALA A 56 37.07 23.81 17.72
C ALA A 56 37.54 24.87 18.74
N THR A 57 36.59 25.37 19.55
CA THR A 57 36.88 26.29 20.65
C THR A 57 37.77 25.64 21.71
N PHE A 58 37.50 24.39 22.07
CA PHE A 58 38.34 23.62 22.99
C PHE A 58 39.77 23.45 22.46
N VAL A 59 39.92 22.96 21.23
CA VAL A 59 41.24 22.71 20.63
C VAL A 59 42.07 24.01 20.56
N ALA A 60 41.44 25.15 20.23
CA ALA A 60 42.11 26.45 20.26
C ALA A 60 42.58 26.85 21.68
N GLY A 61 41.79 26.51 22.71
CA GLY A 61 42.15 26.71 24.13
C GLY A 61 43.23 25.76 24.64
N ALA A 62 43.34 24.56 24.07
CA ALA A 62 44.34 23.53 24.39
C ALA A 62 45.64 23.67 23.56
N GLU A 63 46.01 24.90 23.17
CA GLU A 63 47.18 25.19 22.33
C GLU A 63 47.23 24.43 21.00
N ASN A 64 46.07 24.15 20.39
CA ASN A 64 45.89 23.33 19.19
C ASN A 64 46.19 21.84 19.39
N THR A 65 46.09 21.34 20.63
CA THR A 65 46.21 19.92 20.93
C THR A 65 44.87 19.23 20.71
N ASP A 66 44.82 18.30 19.75
CA ASP A 66 43.64 17.45 19.50
C ASP A 66 43.67 16.22 20.43
N PRO A 67 42.67 16.03 21.31
CA PRO A 67 42.64 14.93 22.27
C PRO A 67 42.64 13.54 21.60
N PHE A 68 42.06 13.40 20.40
CA PHE A 68 41.99 12.10 19.72
C PHE A 68 43.34 11.67 19.12
N THR A 69 44.32 12.58 19.03
CA THR A 69 45.65 12.30 18.46
C THR A 69 46.69 11.89 19.51
N VAL A 70 46.39 12.06 20.80
CA VAL A 70 47.30 11.70 21.89
C VAL A 70 47.19 10.19 22.15
N PRO A 71 48.28 9.40 22.04
CA PRO A 71 48.22 7.95 22.24
C PRO A 71 47.79 7.56 23.65
N ASP A 72 47.10 6.42 23.76
CA ASP A 72 46.74 5.81 25.05
C ASP A 72 47.97 5.60 25.95
N GLY A 73 47.81 5.81 27.25
CA GLY A 73 48.86 5.66 28.24
C GLY A 73 49.93 6.75 28.23
N THR A 74 49.75 7.83 27.46
CA THR A 74 50.70 8.96 27.46
C THR A 74 50.80 9.57 28.88
N PRO A 75 52.03 9.78 29.41
CA PRO A 75 52.22 10.24 30.79
C PRO A 75 51.97 11.75 30.96
N SER A 76 51.68 12.17 32.20
CA SER A 76 51.45 13.57 32.59
C SER A 76 52.59 14.55 32.27
N SER A 77 53.80 14.06 32.03
CA SER A 77 54.95 14.90 31.65
C SER A 77 54.92 15.32 30.17
N ASP A 78 54.10 14.69 29.33
CA ASP A 78 53.98 15.07 27.92
C ASP A 78 53.27 16.42 27.79
N ALA A 79 53.84 17.32 26.98
CA ALA A 79 53.30 18.66 26.78
C ALA A 79 51.85 18.65 26.27
N ARG A 80 51.47 17.65 25.46
CA ARG A 80 50.09 17.52 24.95
C ARG A 80 49.11 17.23 26.07
N VAL A 81 49.48 16.35 27.01
CA VAL A 81 48.65 16.01 28.17
C VAL A 81 48.53 17.23 29.09
N GLN A 82 49.60 17.99 29.30
CA GLN A 82 49.58 19.23 30.08
C GLN A 82 48.71 20.30 29.42
N ASN A 83 48.73 20.42 28.09
CA ASN A 83 47.90 21.39 27.38
C ASN A 83 46.40 21.08 27.52
N LEU A 84 46.04 19.79 27.49
CA LEU A 84 44.65 19.32 27.68
C LEU A 84 44.20 19.50 29.14
N ASP A 85 45.07 19.19 30.10
CA ASP A 85 44.85 19.43 31.54
C ASP A 85 44.65 20.93 31.84
N ASN A 86 45.52 21.80 31.34
CA ASN A 86 45.43 23.25 31.50
C ASN A 86 44.15 23.83 30.87
N ALA A 87 43.59 23.17 29.84
CA ALA A 87 42.32 23.52 29.23
C ALA A 87 41.10 22.96 30.00
N ASN A 88 41.32 22.35 31.17
CA ASN A 88 40.33 21.67 32.01
C ASN A 88 39.60 20.54 31.27
N PHE A 89 40.28 19.80 30.39
CA PHE A 89 39.66 18.68 29.67
C PHE A 89 39.09 17.63 30.62
N ALA A 90 37.84 17.20 30.37
CA ALA A 90 37.22 16.08 31.07
C ALA A 90 37.29 14.82 30.20
N PHE A 91 36.54 14.82 29.10
CA PHE A 91 36.51 13.73 28.13
C PHE A 91 36.01 14.23 26.77
N ALA A 92 36.25 13.43 25.73
CA ALA A 92 35.63 13.62 24.44
C ALA A 92 35.35 12.29 23.75
N VAL A 93 34.23 12.25 23.04
CA VAL A 93 33.78 11.10 22.24
C VAL A 93 33.61 11.57 20.80
N LYS A 94 34.17 10.81 19.86
CA LYS A 94 34.02 11.00 18.43
C LYS A 94 33.40 9.73 17.87
N ALA A 95 32.21 9.86 17.30
CA ALA A 95 31.45 8.71 16.83
C ALA A 95 30.78 8.99 15.49
N LYS A 96 30.88 8.00 14.60
CA LYS A 96 30.26 7.97 13.27
C LYS A 96 29.40 6.73 13.18
N LEU A 97 28.08 6.92 13.19
CA LEU A 97 27.10 5.85 13.04
C LEU A 97 27.27 5.21 11.66
N GLY A 98 27.21 3.88 11.61
CA GLY A 98 27.33 3.12 10.38
C GLY A 98 27.73 1.68 10.62
N LEU A 99 27.89 0.92 9.55
CA LEU A 99 28.37 -0.45 9.68
C LEU A 99 29.86 -0.48 10.07
N PRO A 100 30.26 -1.31 11.05
CA PRO A 100 31.64 -1.39 11.52
C PRO A 100 32.57 -1.94 10.43
N PRO A 101 33.76 -1.36 10.25
CA PRO A 101 34.67 -1.75 9.18
C PRO A 101 35.31 -3.12 9.46
N GLY A 102 35.43 -3.92 8.40
CA GLY A 102 36.11 -5.23 8.45
C GLY A 102 35.26 -6.36 9.01
N ILE A 103 33.95 -6.17 9.17
CA ILE A 103 32.97 -7.20 9.51
C ILE A 103 32.07 -7.43 8.30
N ASP A 104 31.80 -8.70 7.99
CA ASP A 104 30.82 -9.05 6.95
C ASP A 104 29.43 -8.59 7.43
N PRO A 105 28.69 -7.77 6.64
CA PRO A 105 27.36 -7.31 7.03
C PRO A 105 26.40 -8.45 7.41
N SER A 106 26.52 -9.63 6.80
CA SER A 106 25.70 -10.80 7.11
C SER A 106 25.99 -11.43 8.48
N SER A 107 27.12 -11.08 9.10
CA SER A 107 27.52 -11.54 10.43
C SER A 107 27.19 -10.55 11.56
N LEU A 108 26.72 -9.36 11.20
CA LEU A 108 26.28 -8.36 12.17
C LEU A 108 24.93 -8.76 12.78
N PRO A 109 24.66 -8.38 14.04
CA PRO A 109 23.31 -8.52 14.58
C PRO A 109 22.32 -7.69 13.74
N PRO A 110 21.04 -8.10 13.68
CA PRO A 110 20.00 -7.27 13.08
C PRO A 110 19.97 -5.87 13.70
N ILE A 111 19.88 -4.86 12.85
CA ILE A 111 19.63 -3.45 13.23
C ILE A 111 18.25 -3.37 13.89
N VAL A 112 17.28 -4.14 13.39
CA VAL A 112 15.89 -4.12 13.82
C VAL A 112 15.40 -5.53 14.06
N VAL A 113 14.80 -5.75 15.24
CA VAL A 113 14.04 -6.96 15.54
C VAL A 113 12.61 -6.56 15.87
N LEU A 114 11.67 -6.99 15.03
CA LEU A 114 10.25 -6.76 15.21
C LEU A 114 9.73 -7.54 16.41
N LYS A 115 8.80 -6.95 17.16
CA LYS A 115 8.15 -7.58 18.30
C LYS A 115 6.65 -7.71 18.01
N PRO A 116 6.16 -8.92 17.74
CA PRO A 116 4.74 -9.15 17.49
C PRO A 116 3.85 -8.58 18.59
N GLY A 117 2.74 -7.95 18.18
CA GLY A 117 1.75 -7.35 19.07
C GLY A 117 2.22 -6.11 19.84
N GLN A 118 3.43 -5.60 19.58
CA GLN A 118 3.97 -4.41 20.25
C GLN A 118 4.18 -3.27 19.25
N SER A 119 4.05 -2.04 19.73
CA SER A 119 4.36 -0.82 18.97
C SER A 119 5.83 -0.40 19.11
N ASN A 120 6.71 -1.32 19.49
CA ASN A 120 8.14 -1.09 19.62
C ASN A 120 8.94 -2.23 19.01
N VAL A 121 10.21 -1.95 18.73
CA VAL A 121 11.17 -2.94 18.23
C VAL A 121 12.34 -3.06 19.19
N THR A 122 13.19 -4.07 18.99
CA THR A 122 14.57 -3.96 19.45
C THR A 122 15.37 -3.30 18.34
N TYR A 123 16.07 -2.21 18.66
CA TYR A 123 16.95 -1.51 17.73
C TYR A 123 18.41 -1.69 18.17
N THR A 124 19.33 -1.87 17.22
CA THR A 124 20.76 -2.02 17.47
C THR A 124 21.54 -0.93 16.74
N LEU A 125 22.07 0.00 17.51
CA LEU A 125 22.97 1.06 17.05
C LEU A 125 24.38 0.50 16.83
N MET A 126 24.99 0.83 15.69
CA MET A 126 26.35 0.44 15.32
C MET A 126 27.17 1.65 14.86
N PHE A 127 28.49 1.56 14.99
CA PHE A 127 29.40 2.62 14.58
C PHE A 127 30.44 2.16 13.56
N ALA A 128 30.57 2.94 12.49
CA ALA A 128 31.66 2.83 11.52
C ALA A 128 32.97 3.33 12.13
N GLU A 129 32.90 4.36 12.99
CA GLU A 129 34.05 4.86 13.76
C GLU A 129 33.59 5.25 15.16
N PHE A 130 34.36 4.86 16.18
CA PHE A 130 34.12 5.26 17.55
C PHE A 130 35.45 5.43 18.28
N VAL A 131 35.68 6.60 18.88
CA VAL A 131 36.85 6.90 19.69
C VAL A 131 36.42 7.67 20.93
N ALA A 132 36.87 7.25 22.10
CA ALA A 132 36.65 7.96 23.36
C ALA A 132 37.98 8.25 24.06
N THR A 133 38.07 9.43 24.65
CA THR A 133 39.26 9.94 25.32
C THR A 133 38.89 10.55 26.66
N GLU A 134 39.76 10.40 27.65
CA GLU A 134 39.58 10.92 29.01
C GLU A 134 40.94 11.20 29.64
N LEU A 135 41.02 12.22 30.49
CA LEU A 135 42.18 12.42 31.36
C LEU A 135 41.93 11.72 32.70
N LEU A 136 42.66 10.64 32.98
CA LEU A 136 42.50 9.87 34.21
C LEU A 136 43.40 10.42 35.31
N TYR A 137 42.78 10.88 36.41
CA TYR A 137 43.49 11.37 37.59
C TYR A 137 43.73 10.24 38.60
N GLY A 138 44.99 10.01 38.92
CA GLY A 138 45.46 9.03 39.89
C GLY A 138 46.04 9.69 41.16
N PRO A 139 46.54 8.87 42.11
CA PRO A 139 47.12 9.36 43.35
C PRO A 139 48.37 10.23 43.13
N HIS A 140 48.60 11.22 44.00
CA HIS A 140 49.80 12.08 43.98
C HIS A 140 49.99 12.89 42.68
N ASP A 141 48.91 13.48 42.16
CA ASP A 141 48.92 14.30 40.94
C ASP A 141 49.42 13.53 39.68
N SER A 142 49.35 12.19 39.71
CA SER A 142 49.65 11.38 38.53
C SER A 142 48.46 11.43 37.58
N MET A 143 48.70 11.81 36.33
CA MET A 143 47.68 11.77 35.27
C MET A 143 48.13 10.80 34.18
N THR A 144 47.18 10.04 33.65
CA THR A 144 47.42 9.16 32.49
C THR A 144 46.36 9.46 31.44
N TRP A 145 46.79 9.55 30.19
CA TRP A 145 45.89 9.74 29.07
C TRP A 145 45.17 8.42 28.72
N PHE A 146 43.84 8.46 28.63
CA PHE A 146 43.02 7.38 28.10
C PHE A 146 42.59 7.73 26.67
N ASN A 147 42.86 6.84 25.71
CA ASN A 147 42.38 6.96 24.34
C ASN A 147 42.08 5.58 23.76
N GLN A 148 40.81 5.25 23.60
CA GLN A 148 40.39 3.99 23.01
C GLN A 148 39.51 4.21 21.80
N ALA A 149 39.87 3.51 20.73
CA ALA A 149 39.10 3.40 19.51
C ALA A 149 38.51 2.00 19.40
N GLN A 150 37.34 1.89 18.78
CA GLN A 150 36.75 0.61 18.39
C GLN A 150 37.80 -0.20 17.59
N PRO A 151 38.20 -1.40 18.07
CA PRO A 151 39.15 -2.23 17.35
C PRO A 151 38.63 -2.64 15.97
N SER A 152 39.54 -2.75 15.00
CA SER A 152 39.17 -3.25 13.66
C SER A 152 38.59 -4.66 13.74
N GLY A 153 37.51 -4.92 13.00
CA GLY A 153 36.81 -6.20 13.02
C GLY A 153 35.93 -6.43 14.27
N THR A 154 35.67 -5.39 15.06
CA THR A 154 34.74 -5.43 16.20
C THR A 154 33.60 -4.42 16.03
N SER A 155 32.47 -4.70 16.68
CA SER A 155 31.29 -3.83 16.67
C SER A 155 30.97 -3.40 18.08
N TRP A 156 31.11 -2.10 18.36
CA TRP A 156 30.58 -1.49 19.58
C TRP A 156 29.13 -1.10 19.31
N THR A 157 28.23 -1.58 20.16
CA THR A 157 26.79 -1.45 19.94
C THR A 157 26.07 -0.85 21.13
N PHE A 158 24.92 -0.24 20.86
CA PHE A 158 23.88 0.00 21.85
C PHE A 158 22.60 -0.67 21.39
N SER A 159 21.91 -1.39 22.26
CA SER A 159 20.69 -2.11 21.87
C SER A 159 19.64 -2.05 22.96
N GLY A 160 18.38 -2.00 22.55
CA GLY A 160 17.26 -1.86 23.49
C GLY A 160 15.93 -1.64 22.80
N ALA A 161 14.88 -1.44 23.60
CA ALA A 161 13.55 -1.16 23.07
C ALA A 161 13.46 0.28 22.56
N VAL A 162 12.91 0.44 21.36
CA VAL A 162 12.61 1.74 20.77
C VAL A 162 11.18 1.74 20.25
N ASP A 163 10.40 2.70 20.72
CA ASP A 163 9.02 2.89 20.29
C ASP A 163 8.98 3.38 18.84
N LEU A 164 8.01 2.85 18.09
CA LEU A 164 7.68 3.29 16.74
C LEU A 164 6.53 4.29 16.82
N ASP A 165 6.67 5.42 16.14
CA ASP A 165 5.65 6.46 16.15
C ASP A 165 5.48 7.07 14.76
N PHE A 166 4.22 7.30 14.36
CA PHE A 166 3.91 8.07 13.17
C PHE A 166 3.83 9.54 13.54
N ARG A 167 4.66 10.37 12.89
CA ARG A 167 4.58 11.83 13.06
C ARG A 167 4.26 12.50 11.73
N ASP A 168 3.35 13.46 11.80
CA ASP A 168 3.01 14.29 10.65
C ASP A 168 4.18 15.23 10.29
N THR A 169 4.47 15.31 9.00
CA THR A 169 5.46 16.23 8.44
C THR A 169 4.92 16.90 7.18
N SER A 170 5.45 18.06 6.86
CA SER A 170 5.08 18.74 5.62
C SER A 170 5.86 18.15 4.44
N PHE A 171 5.21 18.02 3.28
CA PHE A 171 5.88 17.56 2.06
C PHE A 171 7.15 18.39 1.75
N THR A 172 7.09 19.70 1.96
CA THR A 172 8.20 20.63 1.64
C THR A 172 9.37 20.53 2.60
N SER A 173 9.19 19.97 3.80
CA SER A 173 10.28 19.71 4.75
C SER A 173 11.01 18.40 4.51
N LEU A 174 10.57 17.59 3.54
CA LEU A 174 11.20 16.32 3.21
C LEU A 174 12.52 16.51 2.44
N PRO A 175 13.44 15.53 2.53
CA PRO A 175 14.56 15.43 1.62
C PRO A 175 14.14 15.45 0.13
N PRO A 176 14.94 16.04 -0.80
CA PRO A 176 14.56 16.19 -2.20
C PRO A 176 14.24 14.89 -2.95
N ASP A 177 14.91 13.80 -2.59
CA ASP A 177 14.67 12.46 -3.07
C ASP A 177 13.30 11.93 -2.63
N ALA A 178 12.94 12.09 -1.35
CA ALA A 178 11.62 11.74 -0.81
C ALA A 178 10.50 12.57 -1.46
N GLN A 179 10.73 13.87 -1.69
CA GLN A 179 9.80 14.72 -2.43
C GLN A 179 9.59 14.22 -3.88
N SER A 180 10.66 13.78 -4.54
CA SER A 180 10.57 13.29 -5.92
C SER A 180 9.80 11.98 -5.99
N ARG A 181 10.01 11.07 -5.03
CA ARG A 181 9.26 9.80 -4.91
C ARG A 181 7.78 10.00 -4.65
N LEU A 182 7.41 10.97 -3.81
CA LEU A 182 6.02 11.26 -3.46
C LEU A 182 5.26 12.02 -4.56
N LYS A 183 5.94 12.85 -5.35
CA LYS A 183 5.35 13.48 -6.56
C LYS A 183 4.87 12.49 -7.62
N GLY A 184 5.44 11.28 -7.64
CA GLY A 184 5.01 10.21 -8.55
C GLY A 184 3.63 9.63 -8.22
N ILE A 185 3.14 9.85 -6.99
CA ILE A 185 1.88 9.27 -6.48
C ILE A 185 0.71 10.27 -6.63
N GLY A 186 1.00 11.57 -6.78
CA GLY A 186 0.07 12.63 -7.10
C GLY A 186 0.62 14.02 -6.72
N ASP A 187 -0.22 15.05 -6.71
CA ASP A 187 0.23 16.42 -6.42
C ASP A 187 0.65 16.57 -4.93
N PRO A 188 1.77 17.26 -4.62
CA PRO A 188 2.19 17.58 -3.26
C PRO A 188 1.10 18.16 -2.34
N ASP A 189 0.14 18.92 -2.86
CA ASP A 189 -0.95 19.50 -2.07
C ASP A 189 -2.06 18.47 -1.75
N MET A 190 -1.97 17.26 -2.29
CA MET A 190 -2.93 16.17 -2.09
C MET A 190 -2.60 15.33 -0.87
N PHE A 191 -1.35 15.29 -0.43
CA PHE A 191 -0.90 14.37 0.61
C PHE A 191 -0.26 15.07 1.81
N GLY A 192 -0.68 14.68 3.01
CA GLY A 192 0.09 14.78 4.23
C GLY A 192 1.09 13.62 4.29
N VAL A 193 2.26 13.86 4.88
CA VAL A 193 3.31 12.85 4.95
C VAL A 193 3.42 12.42 6.40
N GLN A 194 3.34 11.12 6.62
CA GLN A 194 3.56 10.52 7.93
C GLN A 194 4.88 9.76 7.89
N GLN A 195 5.79 10.18 8.75
CA GLN A 195 7.09 9.54 8.90
C GLN A 195 6.98 8.55 10.05
N LEU A 196 7.41 7.32 9.81
CA LEU A 196 7.62 6.36 10.88
C LEU A 196 8.99 6.66 11.49
N TYR A 197 9.01 6.89 12.80
CA TYR A 197 10.22 7.23 13.54
C TYR A 197 10.59 6.14 14.53
N TYR A 198 11.90 5.98 14.72
CA TYR A 198 12.45 5.53 15.98
C TYR A 198 12.44 6.68 16.99
N ASP A 199 11.65 6.55 18.06
CA ASP A 199 11.71 7.53 19.15
C ASP A 199 12.91 7.26 20.06
N LEU A 200 14.08 7.66 19.59
CA LEU A 200 15.34 7.45 20.30
C LEU A 200 15.51 8.37 21.52
N ASN A 201 14.60 9.34 21.72
CA ASN A 201 14.58 10.20 22.90
C ASN A 201 13.91 9.54 24.12
N SER A 202 13.23 8.41 23.93
CA SER A 202 12.58 7.61 24.97
C SER A 202 13.18 6.21 25.10
N SER A 203 14.29 5.95 24.41
CA SER A 203 14.84 4.61 24.26
C SER A 203 15.71 4.15 25.44
N ASP A 204 15.45 2.93 25.94
CA ASP A 204 16.27 2.24 26.94
C ASP A 204 17.42 1.48 26.24
N LEU A 205 18.23 2.19 25.43
CA LEU A 205 19.36 1.57 24.74
C LEU A 205 20.51 1.30 25.72
N GLU A 206 20.88 0.04 25.88
CA GLU A 206 21.95 -0.39 26.77
C GLU A 206 23.28 -0.52 26.01
N GLN A 207 24.38 -0.14 26.66
CA GLN A 207 25.72 -0.27 26.11
C GLN A 207 26.15 -1.74 26.02
N GLY A 208 26.43 -2.23 24.81
CA GLY A 208 26.83 -3.61 24.53
C GLY A 208 28.34 -3.89 24.61
N PHE A 209 29.15 -2.91 25.03
CA PHE A 209 30.60 -3.00 25.13
C PHE A 209 31.14 -2.37 26.42
N GLN A 210 32.41 -2.60 26.73
CA GLN A 210 33.12 -1.99 27.86
C GLN A 210 34.48 -1.49 27.37
N PHE A 211 34.94 -0.38 27.94
CA PHE A 211 36.29 0.11 27.70
C PHE A 211 37.32 -0.72 28.50
N ASP A 212 38.47 -0.98 27.91
CA ASP A 212 39.53 -1.71 28.58
C ASP A 212 40.22 -0.82 29.62
N ASN A 213 40.53 -1.36 30.80
CA ASN A 213 41.32 -0.66 31.84
C ASN A 213 40.77 0.70 32.29
N GLN A 214 39.50 1.01 32.03
CA GLN A 214 38.88 2.23 32.51
C GLN A 214 38.50 2.09 34.00
N PRO A 215 38.89 3.04 34.87
CA PRO A 215 38.59 2.92 36.29
C PRO A 215 37.11 3.15 36.59
N SER A 216 36.61 2.54 37.66
CA SER A 216 35.17 2.57 38.02
C SER A 216 34.63 3.95 38.37
N ASN A 217 35.49 4.92 38.66
CA ASN A 217 35.15 6.32 38.94
C ASN A 217 35.31 7.25 37.73
N SER A 218 35.52 6.69 36.53
CA SER A 218 35.61 7.46 35.28
C SER A 218 34.32 8.25 35.02
N VAL A 219 34.47 9.53 34.68
CA VAL A 219 33.34 10.39 34.28
C VAL A 219 32.86 10.05 32.88
N LEU A 220 33.76 9.58 32.00
CA LEU A 220 33.42 9.09 30.67
C LEU A 220 32.53 7.84 30.78
N ASN A 221 32.88 6.87 31.65
CA ASN A 221 32.07 5.65 31.81
C ASN A 221 30.65 5.97 32.32
N ALA A 222 30.53 6.90 33.28
CA ALA A 222 29.24 7.36 33.78
C ALA A 222 28.40 8.05 32.68
N PHE A 223 29.03 8.91 31.87
CA PHE A 223 28.40 9.57 30.72
C PHE A 223 27.93 8.57 29.66
N MET A 224 28.77 7.60 29.32
CA MET A 224 28.48 6.57 28.32
C MET A 224 27.28 5.70 28.70
N THR A 225 27.10 5.44 29.99
CA THR A 225 25.96 4.65 30.50
C THR A 225 24.67 5.47 30.62
N SER A 226 24.76 6.76 30.96
CA SER A 226 23.59 7.55 31.39
C SER A 226 23.10 8.58 30.37
N ASP A 227 24.00 9.15 29.57
CA ASP A 227 23.73 10.40 28.83
C ASP A 227 24.16 10.36 27.34
N PHE A 228 25.01 9.41 26.94
CA PHE A 228 25.63 9.41 25.62
C PHE A 228 24.60 9.34 24.48
N ILE A 229 23.67 8.38 24.53
CA ILE A 229 22.67 8.18 23.47
C ILE A 229 21.83 9.44 23.27
N ASP A 230 21.25 9.96 24.34
CA ASP A 230 20.46 11.20 24.34
C ASP A 230 21.24 12.38 23.77
N THR A 231 22.51 12.53 24.16
CA THR A 231 23.36 13.64 23.74
C THR A 231 23.78 13.51 22.28
N TYR A 232 24.15 12.30 21.86
CA TYR A 232 24.56 11.98 20.49
C TYR A 232 23.43 12.25 19.50
N TRP A 233 22.21 11.81 19.80
CA TRP A 233 21.05 12.06 18.94
C TRP A 233 20.63 13.52 18.89
N LYS A 234 20.71 14.24 20.00
CA LYS A 234 20.51 15.71 19.99
C LYS A 234 21.51 16.41 19.10
N ALA A 235 22.77 15.95 19.06
CA ALA A 235 23.79 16.51 18.17
C ALA A 235 23.50 16.23 16.68
N LEU A 236 22.78 15.16 16.37
CA LEU A 236 22.37 14.80 15.00
C LEU A 236 21.01 15.40 14.57
N GLY A 237 20.32 16.14 15.45
CA GLY A 237 19.04 16.80 15.14
C GLY A 237 17.77 16.09 15.64
N GLY A 238 17.90 14.95 16.32
CA GLY A 238 16.83 14.22 17.03
C GLY A 238 16.02 13.24 16.18
N GLY A 239 16.12 11.94 16.51
CA GLY A 239 15.38 10.82 15.89
C GLY A 239 15.95 10.33 14.55
N GLU A 240 15.73 9.05 14.24
CA GLU A 240 16.02 8.48 12.91
C GLU A 240 14.71 8.12 12.20
N VAL A 241 14.56 8.58 10.96
CA VAL A 241 13.38 8.30 10.12
C VAL A 241 13.55 6.92 9.50
N LEU A 242 12.59 6.03 9.75
CA LEU A 242 12.56 4.69 9.16
C LEU A 242 11.95 4.63 7.78
N GLY A 243 10.98 5.49 7.53
CA GLY A 243 10.21 5.45 6.30
C GLY A 243 9.27 6.64 6.20
N TYR A 244 8.89 6.92 4.96
CA TYR A 244 7.92 7.95 4.62
C TYR A 244 6.67 7.25 4.09
N THR A 245 5.51 7.56 4.67
CA THR A 245 4.20 7.15 4.16
C THR A 245 3.41 8.40 3.79
N ALA A 246 2.55 8.30 2.78
CA ALA A 246 1.70 9.40 2.36
C ALA A 246 0.24 9.08 2.68
N LYS A 247 -0.46 10.08 3.22
CA LYS A 247 -1.89 10.06 3.53
C LYS A 247 -2.53 11.24 2.80
N GLN A 248 -3.65 11.04 2.12
CA GLN A 248 -4.33 12.15 1.46
C GLN A 248 -4.91 13.15 2.47
N VAL A 249 -4.76 14.45 2.24
CA VAL A 249 -5.22 15.54 3.13
C VAL A 249 -6.11 16.59 2.46
N THR A 250 -6.33 16.53 1.14
CA THR A 250 -7.23 17.45 0.42
C THR A 250 -8.23 16.72 -0.49
N ASP A 251 -9.43 17.29 -0.65
CA ASP A 251 -10.53 16.82 -1.52
C ASP A 251 -10.29 17.09 -3.02
N THR A 252 -9.04 17.23 -3.45
CA THR A 252 -8.69 17.29 -4.88
C THR A 252 -8.64 15.87 -5.44
N SER A 253 -9.18 15.66 -6.64
CA SER A 253 -9.45 14.31 -7.19
C SER A 253 -8.15 13.49 -7.32
N PRO A 254 -7.96 12.44 -6.51
CA PRO A 254 -6.72 11.65 -6.47
C PRO A 254 -6.68 10.56 -7.52
N SER A 255 -5.51 9.91 -7.56
CA SER A 255 -5.32 8.57 -8.10
C SER A 255 -6.46 7.62 -7.69
N SER A 256 -6.65 6.59 -8.48
CA SER A 256 -7.89 5.85 -8.56
C SER A 256 -8.30 5.07 -7.28
N ILE A 257 -7.38 4.90 -6.32
CA ILE A 257 -7.63 4.56 -4.92
C ILE A 257 -6.65 5.36 -4.06
N ALA A 258 -7.14 6.19 -3.14
CA ALA A 258 -6.29 7.00 -2.28
C ALA A 258 -6.29 6.51 -0.84
N VAL A 259 -5.10 6.38 -0.26
CA VAL A 259 -4.92 6.06 1.16
C VAL A 259 -5.25 7.30 1.98
N THR A 260 -6.34 7.24 2.73
CA THR A 260 -6.85 8.35 3.55
C THR A 260 -6.52 8.18 5.03
N ASP A 261 -6.15 6.98 5.47
CA ASP A 261 -5.64 6.76 6.81
C ASP A 261 -4.69 5.56 6.85
N VAL A 262 -3.71 5.61 7.76
CA VAL A 262 -2.69 4.55 7.89
C VAL A 262 -2.35 4.30 9.36
N ASN A 263 -2.08 3.04 9.67
CA ASN A 263 -1.49 2.60 10.93
C ASN A 263 -0.51 1.45 10.64
N PHE A 264 0.20 0.95 11.66
CA PHE A 264 1.10 -0.18 11.51
C PHE A 264 0.86 -1.24 12.57
N PHE A 265 1.21 -2.48 12.24
CA PHE A 265 1.16 -3.60 13.19
C PHE A 265 2.12 -4.71 12.79
N THR A 266 2.73 -5.36 13.78
CA THR A 266 3.51 -6.59 13.58
C THR A 266 2.68 -7.77 14.06
N PRO A 267 2.11 -8.61 13.18
CA PRO A 267 1.42 -9.83 13.59
C PRO A 267 2.40 -10.89 14.09
N ASP A 268 1.87 -11.85 14.86
CA ASP A 268 2.56 -13.10 15.13
C ASP A 268 2.70 -13.90 13.84
N ALA A 269 3.86 -14.53 13.64
CA ALA A 269 4.00 -15.57 12.63
C ALA A 269 3.10 -16.76 12.98
N VAL A 270 2.35 -17.26 12.00
CA VAL A 270 1.41 -18.38 12.18
C VAL A 270 1.83 -19.60 11.38
N GLY A 271 1.58 -20.80 11.89
CA GLY A 271 1.85 -22.04 11.16
C GLY A 271 3.33 -22.42 11.09
N THR A 272 3.96 -22.25 9.92
CA THR A 272 5.29 -22.79 9.59
C THR A 272 6.38 -22.24 10.51
N GLU A 273 7.24 -23.12 11.02
CA GLU A 273 8.41 -22.73 11.80
C GLU A 273 9.34 -21.85 10.93
N ASN A 274 9.78 -20.70 11.48
CA ASN A 274 10.60 -19.69 10.80
C ASN A 274 9.89 -18.89 9.69
N ALA A 275 8.56 -18.78 9.71
CA ALA A 275 7.90 -17.77 8.88
C ALA A 275 8.44 -16.36 9.24
N PRO A 276 8.79 -15.54 8.23
CA PRO A 276 9.34 -14.21 8.46
C PRO A 276 8.32 -13.31 9.15
N LEU A 277 8.78 -12.51 10.11
CA LEU A 277 7.97 -11.43 10.66
C LEU A 277 7.89 -10.28 9.65
N THR A 278 6.72 -9.66 9.59
CA THR A 278 6.47 -8.50 8.74
C THR A 278 5.99 -7.31 9.56
N LEU A 279 6.42 -6.11 9.17
CA LEU A 279 5.80 -4.86 9.58
C LEU A 279 4.69 -4.56 8.56
N ASN A 280 3.44 -4.56 9.02
CA ASN A 280 2.29 -4.34 8.15
C ASN A 280 1.81 -2.91 8.28
N TYR A 281 1.85 -2.18 7.17
CA TYR A 281 1.15 -0.91 7.01
C TYR A 281 -0.32 -1.22 6.68
N LEU A 282 -1.20 -0.76 7.55
CA LEU A 282 -2.63 -0.98 7.53
C LEU A 282 -3.31 0.28 7.00
N CYS A 283 -4.01 0.18 5.88
CA CYS A 283 -4.52 1.36 5.17
C CYS A 283 -6.05 1.33 5.06
N ALA A 284 -6.65 2.51 5.18
CA ALA A 284 -8.02 2.80 4.79
C ALA A 284 -8.02 3.76 3.60
N THR A 285 -9.02 3.64 2.75
CA THR A 285 -9.15 4.35 1.49
C THR A 285 -10.49 5.05 1.39
N ASN A 286 -10.61 6.06 0.52
CA ASN A 286 -11.89 6.77 0.29
C ASN A 286 -12.58 7.30 1.57
N TYR A 287 -11.79 7.64 2.58
CA TYR A 287 -12.25 8.07 3.90
C TYR A 287 -13.03 7.02 4.69
N ASP A 288 -12.87 5.74 4.35
CA ASP A 288 -13.33 4.65 5.19
C ASP A 288 -12.64 4.70 6.56
N GLN A 289 -13.35 4.23 7.58
CA GLN A 289 -12.82 4.22 8.93
C GLN A 289 -11.74 3.14 9.04
N LEU A 290 -10.52 3.54 9.42
CA LEU A 290 -9.46 2.58 9.68
C LEU A 290 -9.84 1.65 10.84
N PRO A 291 -9.85 0.31 10.62
CA PRO A 291 -10.06 -0.65 11.70
C PRO A 291 -8.97 -0.55 12.76
N ASP A 292 -9.31 -0.97 13.99
CA ASP A 292 -8.30 -1.09 15.04
C ASP A 292 -7.33 -2.26 14.79
N THR A 293 -6.17 -2.22 15.44
CA THR A 293 -5.12 -3.23 15.28
C THR A 293 -5.48 -4.61 15.84
N THR A 294 -6.59 -4.77 16.55
CA THR A 294 -7.03 -6.10 17.03
C THR A 294 -7.48 -7.00 15.88
N HIS A 295 -7.76 -6.42 14.72
CA HIS A 295 -8.09 -7.12 13.48
C HIS A 295 -6.85 -7.43 12.61
N ALA A 296 -5.65 -7.01 13.04
CA ALA A 296 -4.41 -7.12 12.27
C ALA A 296 -3.55 -8.34 12.62
N GLY A 297 -4.01 -9.21 13.53
CA GLY A 297 -3.38 -10.51 13.83
C GLY A 297 -3.69 -11.56 12.77
N PHE A 298 -3.49 -11.21 11.49
CA PHE A 298 -3.89 -11.98 10.32
C PHE A 298 -3.64 -13.48 10.51
N GLY A 299 -4.66 -14.31 10.25
CA GLY A 299 -4.60 -15.76 10.45
C GLY A 299 -3.71 -16.50 9.43
N TRP A 300 -2.85 -15.77 8.70
CA TRP A 300 -1.96 -16.25 7.64
C TRP A 300 -0.63 -15.46 7.69
N ASN A 301 0.41 -15.96 7.03
CA ASN A 301 1.64 -15.20 6.80
C ASN A 301 1.60 -14.54 5.42
N TRP A 302 2.25 -13.40 5.28
CA TRP A 302 2.37 -12.72 3.98
C TRP A 302 3.44 -13.36 3.08
N ILE A 303 4.56 -13.78 3.65
CA ILE A 303 5.69 -14.42 2.96
C ILE A 303 5.96 -15.77 3.60
N GLU A 304 6.20 -16.81 2.80
CA GLU A 304 6.63 -18.12 3.28
C GLU A 304 8.17 -18.19 3.48
N PRO A 305 8.69 -19.08 4.34
CA PRO A 305 10.13 -19.20 4.59
C PRO A 305 11.00 -19.39 3.33
N GLY A 306 10.46 -20.03 2.28
CA GLY A 306 11.17 -20.25 1.02
C GLY A 306 11.19 -19.06 0.07
N GLU A 307 10.43 -18.02 0.37
CA GLU A 307 10.20 -16.84 -0.48
C GLU A 307 11.01 -15.62 -0.02
N VAL A 308 11.52 -15.63 1.22
CA VAL A 308 12.22 -14.51 1.87
C VAL A 308 13.45 -14.01 1.09
N SER A 309 14.14 -14.89 0.36
CA SER A 309 15.29 -14.48 -0.45
C SER A 309 14.93 -13.86 -1.79
N GLN A 310 13.64 -13.90 -2.17
CA GLN A 310 13.16 -13.45 -3.48
C GLN A 310 12.30 -12.20 -3.38
N TYR A 311 11.58 -12.04 -2.27
CA TYR A 311 10.62 -10.96 -2.09
C TYR A 311 10.83 -10.26 -0.74
N ASP A 312 10.71 -8.94 -0.76
CA ASP A 312 10.83 -8.10 0.42
C ASP A 312 9.51 -8.00 1.19
N GLY A 313 8.39 -8.35 0.56
CA GLY A 313 7.07 -8.28 1.16
C GLY A 313 5.91 -8.59 0.22
N VAL A 314 4.69 -8.21 0.66
CA VAL A 314 3.44 -8.33 -0.12
C VAL A 314 2.60 -7.07 0.00
N ALA A 315 1.97 -6.69 -1.11
CA ALA A 315 0.87 -5.74 -1.17
C ALA A 315 -0.46 -6.49 -1.39
N ALA A 316 -1.50 -6.14 -0.65
CA ALA A 316 -2.80 -6.80 -0.72
C ALA A 316 -3.94 -5.78 -0.69
N LEU A 317 -4.81 -5.81 -1.70
CA LEU A 317 -6.00 -4.98 -1.83
C LEU A 317 -7.26 -5.80 -1.59
N ASN A 318 -8.11 -5.32 -0.70
CA ASN A 318 -9.36 -5.95 -0.33
C ASN A 318 -10.30 -6.08 -1.54
N ARG A 319 -10.92 -7.25 -1.69
CA ARG A 319 -11.89 -7.55 -2.77
C ARG A 319 -12.98 -6.48 -2.94
N ASN A 320 -13.48 -5.92 -1.84
CA ASN A 320 -14.59 -4.97 -1.85
C ASN A 320 -14.10 -3.60 -2.29
N THR A 321 -12.91 -3.20 -1.83
CA THR A 321 -12.23 -1.98 -2.26
C THR A 321 -11.93 -2.05 -3.75
N PHE A 322 -11.45 -3.20 -4.25
CA PHE A 322 -11.24 -3.43 -5.68
C PHE A 322 -12.56 -3.40 -6.49
N ALA A 323 -13.61 -4.05 -6.01
CA ALA A 323 -14.92 -4.06 -6.68
C ALA A 323 -15.54 -2.64 -6.73
N ASN A 324 -15.44 -1.88 -5.64
CA ASN A 324 -15.88 -0.48 -5.59
C ASN A 324 -15.07 0.38 -6.55
N TYR A 325 -13.77 0.15 -6.64
CA TYR A 325 -12.90 0.81 -7.61
C TYR A 325 -13.41 0.59 -9.05
N LEU A 326 -13.64 -0.66 -9.46
CA LEU A 326 -14.11 -1.00 -10.80
C LEU A 326 -15.46 -0.34 -11.14
N ILE A 327 -16.41 -0.34 -10.20
CA ILE A 327 -17.75 0.26 -10.40
C ILE A 327 -17.68 1.78 -10.63
N ASN A 328 -16.79 2.46 -9.93
CA ASN A 328 -16.68 3.92 -9.94
C ASN A 328 -15.63 4.45 -10.94
N PHE A 329 -14.80 3.59 -11.50
CA PHE A 329 -13.75 4.01 -12.40
C PHE A 329 -14.32 4.65 -13.68
N TYR A 330 -13.85 5.85 -14.01
CA TYR A 330 -14.26 6.59 -15.20
C TYR A 330 -13.28 6.35 -16.35
N ASN A 331 -13.76 5.72 -17.43
CA ASN A 331 -12.90 5.35 -18.56
C ASN A 331 -12.65 6.47 -19.59
N GLY A 332 -13.05 7.71 -19.29
CA GLY A 332 -13.02 8.83 -20.23
C GLY A 332 -14.39 9.19 -20.85
N ASN A 333 -15.35 8.26 -20.82
CA ASN A 333 -16.72 8.48 -21.32
C ASN A 333 -17.79 8.29 -20.23
N GLN A 334 -17.69 7.21 -19.44
CA GLN A 334 -18.64 6.89 -18.37
C GLN A 334 -18.00 5.92 -17.37
N THR A 335 -18.61 5.78 -16.20
CA THR A 335 -18.27 4.76 -15.20
C THR A 335 -18.87 3.40 -15.57
N LEU A 336 -18.38 2.32 -14.96
CA LEU A 336 -18.97 0.99 -15.12
C LEU A 336 -20.41 0.96 -14.58
N SER A 337 -20.69 1.68 -13.49
CA SER A 337 -22.05 1.80 -12.94
C SER A 337 -23.04 2.42 -13.94
N GLU A 338 -22.62 3.46 -14.67
CA GLU A 338 -23.42 4.13 -15.70
C GLU A 338 -23.60 3.22 -16.91
N TYR A 339 -22.56 2.48 -17.31
CA TYR A 339 -22.65 1.47 -18.37
C TYR A 339 -23.68 0.37 -18.04
N ILE A 340 -23.63 -0.18 -16.82
CA ILE A 340 -24.58 -1.21 -16.36
C ILE A 340 -26.01 -0.64 -16.41
N SER A 341 -26.21 0.60 -15.94
CA SER A 341 -27.53 1.25 -15.91
C SER A 341 -28.09 1.48 -17.33
N CYS A 342 -27.24 1.73 -18.32
CA CYS A 342 -27.64 1.83 -19.73
C CYS A 342 -28.17 0.51 -20.32
N ASN A 343 -27.87 -0.64 -19.69
CA ASN A 343 -28.36 -1.95 -20.12
C ASN A 343 -29.54 -2.47 -19.27
N CYS A 344 -29.90 -1.76 -18.19
CA CYS A 344 -31.06 -2.06 -17.35
C CYS A 344 -32.29 -1.30 -17.86
N LEU A 345 -33.11 -1.96 -18.70
CA LEU A 345 -34.19 -1.31 -19.43
C LEU A 345 -35.57 -1.60 -18.85
N THR A 346 -36.29 -0.56 -18.45
CA THR A 346 -37.70 -0.65 -18.06
C THR A 346 -38.60 -0.33 -19.25
N GLY A 347 -39.59 -1.18 -19.48
CA GLY A 347 -40.59 -0.99 -20.53
C GLY A 347 -41.79 -0.18 -20.07
N ASP A 348 -42.41 0.56 -21.01
CA ASP A 348 -43.78 1.04 -20.92
C ASP A 348 -44.52 0.60 -22.18
N VAL A 349 -45.76 0.13 -22.02
CA VAL A 349 -46.56 -0.43 -23.11
C VAL A 349 -47.94 0.21 -23.04
N THR A 350 -48.42 0.75 -24.15
CA THR A 350 -49.74 1.36 -24.27
C THR A 350 -50.42 0.94 -25.56
N LEU A 351 -51.62 0.40 -25.44
CA LEU A 351 -52.45 -0.07 -26.55
C LEU A 351 -53.69 0.81 -26.70
N VAL A 352 -53.95 1.27 -27.92
CA VAL A 352 -55.16 2.04 -28.26
C VAL A 352 -55.97 1.27 -29.30
N CYS A 353 -57.23 0.98 -28.97
CA CYS A 353 -58.14 0.24 -29.83
C CYS A 353 -59.17 1.18 -30.48
N ASP A 354 -59.05 1.39 -31.78
CA ASP A 354 -60.03 2.07 -32.62
C ASP A 354 -60.56 1.10 -33.68
N SER A 355 -61.60 0.34 -33.32
CA SER A 355 -62.15 -0.76 -34.13
C SER A 355 -62.22 -0.41 -35.63
N PRO A 356 -61.57 -1.18 -36.53
CA PRO A 356 -60.92 -2.49 -36.33
C PRO A 356 -59.41 -2.45 -36.01
N ASN A 357 -58.84 -1.27 -35.78
CA ASN A 357 -57.40 -1.07 -35.65
C ASN A 357 -56.95 -1.12 -34.19
N VAL A 358 -55.77 -1.71 -33.97
CA VAL A 358 -55.04 -1.63 -32.70
C VAL A 358 -53.72 -0.92 -32.97
N THR A 359 -53.47 0.14 -32.22
CA THR A 359 -52.18 0.84 -32.22
C THR A 359 -51.37 0.36 -31.02
N TYR A 360 -50.16 -0.13 -31.28
CA TYR A 360 -49.21 -0.58 -30.27
C TYR A 360 -48.16 0.50 -30.09
N ASN A 361 -48.05 1.04 -28.88
CA ASN A 361 -46.98 1.94 -28.50
C ASN A 361 -46.20 1.32 -27.35
N PHE A 362 -44.88 1.46 -27.37
CA PHE A 362 -44.05 1.11 -26.24
C PHE A 362 -42.82 2.01 -26.23
N ASN A 363 -42.22 2.16 -25.05
CA ASN A 363 -40.96 2.85 -24.86
C ASN A 363 -40.06 2.02 -23.93
N LEU A 364 -38.75 2.23 -24.04
CA LEU A 364 -37.75 1.69 -23.12
C LEU A 364 -37.06 2.86 -22.42
N PHE A 365 -36.85 2.73 -21.12
CA PHE A 365 -36.18 3.73 -20.29
C PHE A 365 -35.06 3.07 -19.50
N TYR A 366 -33.95 3.77 -19.31
CA TYR A 366 -32.89 3.31 -18.41
C TYR A 366 -33.37 3.30 -16.97
N SER A 367 -32.90 2.34 -16.20
CA SER A 367 -33.16 2.21 -14.77
C SER A 367 -31.84 1.97 -14.03
N ASN A 368 -31.79 2.43 -12.78
CA ASN A 368 -30.64 2.18 -11.92
C ASN A 368 -30.86 0.85 -11.18
N PRO A 369 -30.12 -0.21 -11.50
CA PRO A 369 -30.25 -1.47 -10.80
C PRO A 369 -29.63 -1.39 -9.39
N THR A 370 -29.93 -2.38 -8.56
CA THR A 370 -29.14 -2.63 -7.35
C THR A 370 -27.88 -3.38 -7.73
N ILE A 371 -26.71 -2.78 -7.47
CA ILE A 371 -25.41 -3.44 -7.60
C ILE A 371 -25.08 -4.09 -6.26
N THR A 372 -24.69 -5.36 -6.28
CA THR A 372 -24.35 -6.13 -5.08
C THR A 372 -22.88 -6.56 -5.11
N PHE A 373 -22.26 -6.58 -3.93
CA PHE A 373 -20.90 -7.03 -3.70
C PHE A 373 -20.97 -8.29 -2.82
N PRO A 374 -20.92 -9.50 -3.41
CA PRO A 374 -21.01 -10.74 -2.64
C PRO A 374 -19.86 -10.84 -1.63
N ALA A 375 -20.20 -11.18 -0.38
CA ALA A 375 -19.22 -11.26 0.71
C ALA A 375 -18.22 -12.42 0.60
N SER A 376 -18.45 -13.37 -0.30
CA SER A 376 -17.58 -14.54 -0.51
C SER A 376 -17.79 -15.15 -1.89
N GLY A 377 -16.84 -16.00 -2.31
CA GLY A 377 -16.85 -16.65 -3.61
C GLY A 377 -16.21 -15.79 -4.70
N SER A 378 -16.00 -16.39 -5.88
CA SER A 378 -15.27 -15.76 -6.98
C SER A 378 -15.93 -14.50 -7.54
N THR A 379 -17.25 -14.35 -7.42
CA THR A 379 -17.96 -13.15 -7.90
C THR A 379 -17.79 -11.98 -6.93
N ILE A 380 -17.23 -10.88 -7.42
CA ILE A 380 -16.99 -9.64 -6.64
C ILE A 380 -18.02 -8.54 -6.94
N ILE A 381 -18.65 -8.57 -8.12
CA ILE A 381 -19.74 -7.66 -8.50
C ILE A 381 -20.86 -8.50 -9.11
N SER A 382 -22.10 -8.26 -8.71
CA SER A 382 -23.27 -8.92 -9.30
C SER A 382 -24.46 -7.96 -9.42
N VAL A 383 -25.14 -8.02 -10.56
CA VAL A 383 -26.37 -7.32 -10.89
C VAL A 383 -27.32 -8.32 -11.52
N ALA A 384 -28.55 -8.35 -11.01
CA ALA A 384 -29.67 -9.04 -11.63
C ALA A 384 -30.82 -8.06 -11.75
N PHE A 385 -31.16 -7.67 -12.97
CA PHE A 385 -32.23 -6.73 -13.27
C PHE A 385 -33.34 -7.41 -14.06
N GLY A 386 -34.59 -7.08 -13.73
CA GLY A 386 -35.76 -7.57 -14.45
C GLY A 386 -36.89 -6.55 -14.42
N SER A 387 -37.49 -6.33 -15.59
CA SER A 387 -38.66 -5.47 -15.76
C SER A 387 -39.66 -6.13 -16.69
N THR A 388 -40.95 -5.96 -16.38
CA THR A 388 -42.06 -6.44 -17.21
C THR A 388 -43.08 -5.32 -17.40
N ALA A 389 -43.53 -5.11 -18.63
CA ALA A 389 -44.60 -4.18 -18.97
C ALA A 389 -45.61 -4.87 -19.89
N SER A 390 -46.90 -4.57 -19.72
CA SER A 390 -47.92 -5.16 -20.56
C SER A 390 -49.16 -4.28 -20.62
N ASP A 391 -49.83 -4.27 -21.77
CA ASP A 391 -51.14 -3.66 -21.92
C ASP A 391 -52.01 -4.48 -22.87
N GLU A 392 -53.32 -4.35 -22.74
CA GLU A 392 -54.32 -5.00 -23.59
C GLU A 392 -55.52 -4.10 -23.83
N CYS A 393 -56.09 -4.18 -25.04
CA CYS A 393 -57.30 -3.44 -25.37
C CYS A 393 -58.25 -4.29 -26.23
N GLY A 394 -59.56 -4.04 -26.12
CA GLY A 394 -60.59 -4.75 -26.87
C GLY A 394 -60.92 -6.15 -26.33
N GLY A 395 -61.84 -6.86 -27.00
CA GLY A 395 -62.26 -8.22 -26.61
C GLY A 395 -61.32 -9.32 -27.16
N PRO A 396 -61.39 -10.56 -26.66
CA PRO A 396 -60.42 -11.62 -26.96
C PRO A 396 -60.30 -12.02 -28.46
N VAL A 397 -61.28 -11.64 -29.28
CA VAL A 397 -61.35 -11.98 -30.71
C VAL A 397 -60.83 -10.86 -31.62
N LEU A 398 -60.99 -9.59 -31.25
CA LEU A 398 -60.61 -8.43 -32.08
C LEU A 398 -59.62 -7.48 -31.38
N GLY A 399 -59.28 -7.75 -30.13
CA GLY A 399 -58.43 -6.93 -29.29
C GLY A 399 -56.94 -7.17 -29.51
N GLY A 400 -56.15 -6.27 -28.93
CA GLY A 400 -54.71 -6.32 -28.87
C GLY A 400 -54.19 -6.73 -27.49
N LYS A 401 -53.00 -7.33 -27.44
CA LYS A 401 -52.19 -7.43 -26.22
C LYS A 401 -50.72 -7.27 -26.59
N MET A 402 -49.96 -6.62 -25.72
CA MET A 402 -48.50 -6.61 -25.83
C MET A 402 -47.89 -6.85 -24.45
N GLU A 403 -46.82 -7.64 -24.41
CA GLU A 403 -45.97 -7.82 -23.25
C GLU A 403 -44.52 -7.54 -23.67
N LEU A 404 -43.78 -6.92 -22.77
CA LEU A 404 -42.39 -6.55 -22.94
C LEU A 404 -41.67 -6.92 -21.65
N ASN A 405 -40.73 -7.86 -21.73
CA ASN A 405 -39.89 -8.26 -20.62
C ASN A 405 -38.45 -7.93 -20.96
N SER A 406 -37.74 -7.28 -20.04
CA SER A 406 -36.31 -7.02 -20.15
C SER A 406 -35.61 -7.57 -18.92
N THR A 407 -34.57 -8.35 -19.13
CA THR A 407 -33.69 -8.84 -18.08
C THR A 407 -32.25 -8.53 -18.43
N TYR A 408 -31.47 -8.13 -17.44
CA TYR A 408 -30.04 -7.91 -17.59
C TYR A 408 -29.31 -8.51 -16.39
N ASP A 409 -28.45 -9.49 -16.67
CA ASP A 409 -27.55 -10.08 -15.69
C ASP A 409 -26.13 -9.62 -16.00
N PHE A 410 -25.43 -9.13 -14.96
CA PHE A 410 -24.05 -8.70 -15.05
C PHE A 410 -23.27 -9.23 -13.85
N SER A 411 -22.05 -9.72 -14.10
CA SER A 411 -21.17 -10.14 -13.02
C SER A 411 -19.70 -9.94 -13.37
N VAL A 412 -18.91 -9.57 -12.36
CA VAL A 412 -17.45 -9.65 -12.40
C VAL A 412 -17.02 -10.73 -11.43
N SER A 413 -16.31 -11.73 -11.94
CA SER A 413 -15.73 -12.81 -11.13
C SER A 413 -14.23 -12.85 -11.31
N VAL A 414 -13.52 -13.26 -10.26
CA VAL A 414 -12.06 -13.28 -10.22
C VAL A 414 -11.56 -14.60 -9.66
N GLN A 415 -10.48 -15.10 -10.23
CA GLN A 415 -9.84 -16.35 -9.83
C GLN A 415 -8.41 -16.38 -10.37
N GLU A 416 -7.44 -16.79 -9.53
CA GLU A 416 -6.02 -16.79 -9.91
C GLU A 416 -5.62 -15.43 -10.46
N ASN A 417 -5.12 -15.32 -11.69
CA ASN A 417 -4.81 -14.03 -12.32
C ASN A 417 -5.89 -13.60 -13.33
N LEU A 418 -7.09 -14.20 -13.30
CA LEU A 418 -8.13 -13.93 -14.28
C LEU A 418 -9.25 -13.06 -13.70
N MET A 419 -9.71 -12.11 -14.52
CA MET A 419 -10.98 -11.41 -14.33
C MET A 419 -11.94 -11.83 -15.44
N ILE A 420 -13.13 -12.26 -15.07
CA ILE A 420 -14.18 -12.72 -15.97
C ILE A 420 -15.37 -11.77 -15.82
N ILE A 421 -15.68 -11.04 -16.89
CA ILE A 421 -16.86 -10.17 -16.94
C ILE A 421 -17.92 -10.84 -17.80
N SER A 422 -19.08 -11.11 -17.22
CA SER A 422 -20.20 -11.74 -17.91
C SER A 422 -21.39 -10.80 -17.94
N GLN A 423 -22.00 -10.67 -19.11
CA GLN A 423 -23.15 -9.81 -19.37
C GLN A 423 -24.18 -10.64 -20.15
N HIS A 424 -25.46 -10.58 -19.79
CA HIS A 424 -26.54 -11.21 -20.55
C HIS A 424 -27.76 -10.29 -20.57
N LEU A 425 -28.08 -9.76 -21.75
CA LEU A 425 -29.26 -8.93 -21.98
C LEU A 425 -30.30 -9.70 -22.80
N VAL A 426 -31.50 -9.80 -22.26
CA VAL A 426 -32.66 -10.35 -22.96
C VAL A 426 -33.77 -9.31 -23.00
N ILE A 427 -34.30 -9.06 -24.20
CA ILE A 427 -35.54 -8.31 -24.42
C ILE A 427 -36.51 -9.24 -25.13
N TYR A 428 -37.55 -9.65 -24.44
CA TYR A 428 -38.63 -10.46 -24.97
C TYR A 428 -39.85 -9.60 -25.23
N THR A 429 -40.47 -9.81 -26.40
CA THR A 429 -41.72 -9.16 -26.76
C THR A 429 -42.75 -10.20 -27.17
N TYR A 430 -43.97 -10.07 -26.66
CA TYR A 430 -45.14 -10.80 -27.14
C TYR A 430 -46.19 -9.82 -27.64
N ILE A 431 -46.81 -10.11 -28.78
CA ILE A 431 -47.89 -9.31 -29.36
C ILE A 431 -49.03 -10.24 -29.77
N ARG A 432 -50.27 -9.84 -29.46
CA ARG A 432 -51.51 -10.47 -29.93
C ARG A 432 -52.36 -9.45 -30.66
N HIS A 433 -52.85 -9.80 -31.84
CA HIS A 433 -53.84 -9.03 -32.60
C HIS A 433 -54.93 -9.96 -33.16
N ALA A 434 -56.20 -9.58 -33.01
CA ALA A 434 -57.34 -10.29 -33.59
C ALA A 434 -57.35 -11.82 -33.33
N GLY A 435 -57.08 -12.20 -32.07
CA GLY A 435 -57.07 -13.60 -31.63
C GLY A 435 -55.82 -14.40 -31.98
N SER A 436 -54.86 -13.83 -32.71
CA SER A 436 -53.56 -14.45 -33.02
C SER A 436 -52.47 -13.77 -32.18
N GLY A 437 -51.64 -14.53 -31.46
CA GLY A 437 -50.49 -13.99 -30.72
C GLY A 437 -49.18 -14.77 -30.92
N ALA A 438 -48.05 -14.07 -30.86
CA ALA A 438 -46.69 -14.62 -30.94
C ALA A 438 -45.72 -13.78 -30.11
N GLY A 439 -44.64 -14.40 -29.63
CA GLY A 439 -43.58 -13.71 -28.90
C GLY A 439 -42.21 -14.31 -29.16
N GLY A 440 -41.17 -13.54 -28.87
CA GLY A 440 -39.79 -13.91 -29.15
C GLY A 440 -38.78 -12.97 -28.49
N ASN A 441 -37.55 -13.47 -28.32
CA ASN A 441 -36.43 -12.67 -27.83
C ASN A 441 -35.89 -11.83 -28.98
N ILE A 442 -36.14 -10.52 -28.95
CA ILE A 442 -35.68 -9.60 -29.98
C ILE A 442 -34.28 -9.06 -29.73
N VAL A 443 -33.84 -9.16 -28.47
CA VAL A 443 -32.45 -9.13 -28.05
C VAL A 443 -32.24 -10.32 -27.14
N ASP A 444 -31.23 -11.12 -27.42
CA ASP A 444 -30.73 -12.18 -26.54
C ASP A 444 -29.23 -12.27 -26.80
N LYS A 445 -28.48 -11.43 -26.09
CA LYS A 445 -27.05 -11.27 -26.28
C LYS A 445 -26.33 -11.54 -24.98
N ALA A 446 -25.38 -12.46 -25.01
CA ALA A 446 -24.45 -12.72 -23.94
C ALA A 446 -23.04 -12.38 -24.40
N ILE A 447 -22.29 -11.68 -23.55
CA ILE A 447 -20.87 -11.38 -23.74
C ILE A 447 -20.13 -11.89 -22.50
N THR A 448 -19.08 -12.66 -22.73
CA THR A 448 -18.15 -13.08 -21.68
C THR A 448 -16.76 -12.64 -22.09
N ASP A 449 -16.21 -11.69 -21.35
CA ASP A 449 -14.86 -11.16 -21.53
C ASP A 449 -13.94 -11.76 -20.46
N VAL A 450 -12.83 -12.37 -20.89
CA VAL A 450 -11.81 -12.92 -19.98
C VAL A 450 -10.53 -12.10 -20.11
N TYR A 451 -10.10 -11.47 -19.02
CA TYR A 451 -8.86 -10.73 -18.92
C TYR A 451 -7.86 -11.53 -18.10
N SER A 452 -6.63 -11.61 -18.59
CA SER A 452 -5.49 -11.95 -17.74
C SER A 452 -4.99 -10.66 -17.11
N MET A 453 -4.92 -10.63 -15.79
CA MET A 453 -4.34 -9.53 -15.05
C MET A 453 -2.89 -9.84 -14.70
N GLY A 454 -2.12 -8.77 -14.56
CA GLY A 454 -0.81 -8.75 -13.97
C GLY A 454 -0.55 -7.38 -13.37
N VAL A 455 0.68 -7.18 -12.92
CA VAL A 455 1.22 -5.89 -12.50
C VAL A 455 2.48 -5.63 -13.30
N ASP A 456 2.70 -4.39 -13.69
CA ASP A 456 4.01 -3.98 -14.14
C ASP A 456 4.96 -3.73 -12.96
N ASP A 457 6.21 -3.45 -13.27
CA ASP A 457 7.27 -3.18 -12.30
C ASP A 457 7.04 -1.92 -11.46
N THR A 458 6.10 -1.05 -11.84
CA THR A 458 5.69 0.13 -11.08
C THR A 458 4.48 -0.12 -10.18
N GLY A 459 3.94 -1.35 -10.19
CA GLY A 459 2.74 -1.71 -9.45
C GLY A 459 1.44 -1.23 -10.11
N SER A 460 1.50 -0.85 -11.39
CA SER A 460 0.29 -0.57 -12.17
C SER A 460 -0.35 -1.88 -12.59
N ILE A 461 -1.65 -2.05 -12.39
CA ILE A 461 -2.36 -3.22 -12.93
C ILE A 461 -2.30 -3.13 -14.44
N VAL A 462 -1.82 -4.21 -15.06
CA VAL A 462 -1.87 -4.40 -16.50
C VAL A 462 -2.84 -5.54 -16.81
N VAL A 463 -3.67 -5.35 -17.80
CA VAL A 463 -4.63 -6.35 -18.27
C VAL A 463 -4.38 -6.68 -19.72
N SER A 464 -4.51 -7.95 -20.07
CA SER A 464 -4.50 -8.36 -21.46
C SER A 464 -5.73 -7.81 -22.19
N PRO A 465 -5.68 -7.66 -23.52
CA PRO A 465 -6.90 -7.58 -24.31
C PRO A 465 -7.84 -8.75 -23.95
N PRO A 466 -9.16 -8.53 -23.90
CA PRO A 466 -10.09 -9.59 -23.54
C PRO A 466 -10.11 -10.70 -24.59
N ASP A 467 -10.19 -11.94 -24.12
CA ASP A 467 -10.72 -13.04 -24.94
C ASP A 467 -12.24 -13.01 -24.85
N SER A 468 -12.87 -12.33 -25.80
CA SER A 468 -14.32 -12.07 -25.81
C SER A 468 -15.08 -13.19 -26.52
N ASN A 469 -16.04 -13.79 -25.83
CA ASN A 469 -17.02 -14.71 -26.41
C ASN A 469 -18.39 -14.04 -26.47
N VAL A 470 -18.89 -13.82 -27.70
CA VAL A 470 -20.19 -13.20 -27.95
C VAL A 470 -21.16 -14.24 -28.49
N VAL A 471 -22.27 -14.43 -27.78
CA VAL A 471 -23.39 -15.29 -28.19
C VAL A 471 -24.60 -14.42 -28.45
N ASP A 472 -25.12 -14.45 -29.68
CA ASP A 472 -26.32 -13.74 -30.08
C ASP A 472 -27.40 -14.73 -30.53
N ASN A 473 -28.38 -14.96 -29.66
CA ASN A 473 -29.57 -15.79 -29.93
C ASN A 473 -30.78 -14.94 -30.32
N SER A 474 -30.57 -13.65 -30.63
CA SER A 474 -31.65 -12.72 -30.97
C SER A 474 -32.42 -13.22 -32.20
N GLN A 475 -33.74 -13.15 -32.12
CA GLN A 475 -34.62 -13.59 -33.18
C GLN A 475 -34.86 -12.41 -34.14
N THR A 476 -34.22 -12.47 -35.31
CA THR A 476 -34.44 -11.46 -36.33
C THR A 476 -35.84 -11.61 -36.93
N PRO A 477 -36.61 -10.51 -36.97
CA PRO A 477 -37.89 -10.52 -37.62
C PRO A 477 -37.76 -10.90 -39.12
N GLY A 478 -38.33 -12.03 -39.55
CA GLY A 478 -38.47 -12.43 -40.97
C GLY A 478 -37.72 -13.70 -41.37
N GLN A 479 -36.71 -14.12 -40.59
CA GLN A 479 -35.88 -15.28 -40.93
C GLN A 479 -36.22 -16.55 -40.13
N ASN A 480 -36.70 -16.41 -38.89
CA ASN A 480 -36.87 -17.55 -37.96
C ASN A 480 -38.32 -17.81 -37.55
N GLY A 481 -39.27 -17.83 -38.49
CA GLY A 481 -40.68 -18.20 -38.24
C GLY A 481 -41.52 -17.18 -37.46
N PHE A 482 -40.91 -16.42 -36.54
CA PHE A 482 -41.49 -15.36 -35.72
C PHE A 482 -42.27 -14.32 -36.55
N LEU A 483 -41.77 -13.90 -37.73
CA LEU A 483 -42.50 -12.99 -38.64
C LEU A 483 -43.15 -13.64 -39.87
N ASN A 484 -42.86 -14.88 -40.27
CA ASN A 484 -43.68 -15.52 -41.32
C ASN A 484 -45.15 -15.58 -40.90
N TRP A 485 -45.37 -15.55 -39.59
CA TRP A 485 -46.63 -15.40 -38.89
C TRP A 485 -47.25 -13.98 -38.96
N PHE A 486 -46.45 -12.92 -39.09
CA PHE A 486 -46.88 -11.51 -39.24
C PHE A 486 -47.19 -11.09 -40.70
N THR A 487 -46.98 -11.96 -41.69
CA THR A 487 -47.18 -11.66 -43.13
C THR A 487 -48.64 -11.37 -43.53
N GLY A 488 -49.60 -11.53 -42.62
CA GLY A 488 -50.98 -11.03 -42.78
C GLY A 488 -51.15 -9.53 -42.43
N VAL A 489 -50.13 -8.88 -41.87
CA VAL A 489 -50.19 -7.52 -41.32
C VAL A 489 -49.00 -6.69 -41.83
N ASN A 490 -49.01 -6.40 -43.14
CA ASN A 490 -47.92 -5.65 -43.81
C ASN A 490 -47.68 -4.23 -43.26
N GLN A 491 -48.60 -3.66 -42.48
CA GLN A 491 -48.42 -2.35 -41.82
C GLN A 491 -47.53 -2.43 -40.56
N LEU A 492 -47.33 -3.61 -39.97
CA LEU A 492 -46.51 -3.77 -38.76
C LEU A 492 -45.01 -3.84 -39.06
N LEU A 493 -44.62 -4.07 -40.32
CA LEU A 493 -43.22 -4.16 -40.76
C LEU A 493 -42.48 -2.80 -40.70
N ASP A 494 -43.19 -1.70 -40.92
CA ASP A 494 -42.60 -0.36 -40.76
C ASP A 494 -42.44 0.01 -39.27
N TYR A 495 -43.38 -0.42 -38.42
CA TYR A 495 -43.20 -0.37 -36.96
C TYR A 495 -42.07 -1.28 -36.48
N THR A 496 -41.84 -2.43 -37.12
CA THR A 496 -40.75 -3.36 -36.78
C THR A 496 -39.37 -2.80 -37.18
N LYS A 497 -39.29 -1.91 -38.17
CA LYS A 497 -38.07 -1.16 -38.51
C LYS A 497 -37.81 0.01 -37.57
N GLN A 498 -38.86 0.69 -37.08
CA GLN A 498 -38.74 1.62 -35.95
C GLN A 498 -38.38 0.90 -34.64
N TYR A 499 -38.91 -0.31 -34.43
CA TYR A 499 -38.67 -1.21 -33.31
C TYR A 499 -37.22 -1.67 -33.23
N THR A 500 -36.62 -2.08 -34.34
CA THR A 500 -35.19 -2.39 -34.38
C THR A 500 -34.36 -1.11 -34.18
N GLN A 501 -34.72 0.02 -34.81
CA GLN A 501 -34.05 1.32 -34.61
C GLN A 501 -34.09 1.86 -33.17
N GLY A 502 -35.17 1.59 -32.41
CA GLY A 502 -35.27 1.93 -30.98
C GLY A 502 -34.56 0.93 -30.06
N CYS A 503 -34.54 -0.37 -30.41
CA CYS A 503 -33.82 -1.40 -29.64
C CYS A 503 -32.31 -1.45 -29.93
N TYR A 504 -31.81 -0.78 -30.98
CA TYR A 504 -30.36 -0.54 -31.15
C TYR A 504 -29.77 0.36 -30.04
N ALA A 505 -30.56 0.79 -29.06
CA ALA A 505 -30.13 1.51 -27.85
C ALA A 505 -29.36 0.64 -26.84
N THR A 506 -29.08 -0.63 -27.11
CA THR A 506 -28.23 -1.43 -26.21
C THR A 506 -26.77 -1.04 -26.46
N ALA A 507 -26.16 -0.35 -25.49
CA ALA A 507 -24.72 -0.03 -25.48
C ALA A 507 -23.85 -1.26 -25.16
N MET A 508 -24.43 -2.47 -25.16
CA MET A 508 -23.76 -3.71 -24.81
C MET A 508 -22.57 -3.97 -25.73
N THR A 509 -21.38 -3.77 -25.19
CA THR A 509 -20.08 -3.98 -25.84
C THR A 509 -19.16 -4.70 -24.87
N ASP A 510 -18.03 -5.18 -25.38
CA ASP A 510 -16.90 -5.58 -24.55
C ASP A 510 -16.53 -4.44 -23.60
N ILE A 511 -16.15 -4.79 -22.37
CA ILE A 511 -15.69 -3.78 -21.41
C ILE A 511 -14.21 -3.49 -21.69
N PRO A 512 -13.80 -2.25 -21.97
CA PRO A 512 -12.41 -1.97 -22.29
C PRO A 512 -11.50 -2.25 -21.08
N ALA A 513 -10.32 -2.79 -21.36
CA ALA A 513 -9.26 -3.04 -20.37
C ALA A 513 -8.88 -1.77 -19.59
N SER A 514 -9.10 -0.58 -20.17
CA SER A 514 -8.87 0.71 -19.52
C SER A 514 -9.61 0.91 -18.21
N PHE A 515 -10.69 0.15 -17.94
CA PHE A 515 -11.38 0.13 -16.64
C PHE A 515 -10.51 -0.39 -15.49
N VAL A 516 -9.38 -1.03 -15.80
CA VAL A 516 -8.50 -1.75 -14.86
C VAL A 516 -7.06 -1.18 -14.90
N GLU A 517 -6.60 -0.65 -16.04
CA GLU A 517 -5.19 -0.26 -16.30
C GLU A 517 -4.66 0.98 -15.55
N ASN A 518 -5.45 1.60 -14.67
CA ASN A 518 -5.10 2.85 -13.99
C ASN A 518 -4.99 2.72 -12.47
N PHE A 519 -4.96 1.51 -11.93
CA PHE A 519 -4.69 1.27 -10.53
C PHE A 519 -3.18 1.12 -10.30
N VAL A 520 -2.62 1.89 -9.38
CA VAL A 520 -1.23 1.77 -8.94
C VAL A 520 -1.24 1.42 -7.46
N PHE A 521 -0.56 0.33 -7.08
CA PHE A 521 -0.36 0.01 -5.68
C PHE A 521 0.36 1.15 -4.94
N PRO A 522 -0.12 1.60 -3.76
CA PRO A 522 0.63 2.52 -2.93
C PRO A 522 2.03 1.97 -2.65
N GLY A 523 3.07 2.74 -3.00
CA GLY A 523 4.47 2.33 -2.90
C GLY A 523 5.19 2.04 -4.21
N GLY A 524 4.57 2.22 -5.39
CA GLY A 524 5.19 2.04 -6.73
C GLY A 524 6.52 2.76 -7.01
N SER A 525 6.86 3.80 -6.23
CA SER A 525 8.17 4.49 -6.30
C SER A 525 9.21 3.96 -5.31
N THR A 526 8.81 3.01 -4.47
CA THR A 526 9.61 2.37 -3.42
C THR A 526 9.77 0.87 -3.68
N PHE A 527 8.80 0.25 -4.34
CA PHE A 527 8.76 -1.17 -4.60
C PHE A 527 8.50 -1.47 -6.07
N SER A 528 9.12 -2.54 -6.56
CA SER A 528 8.72 -3.25 -7.77
C SER A 528 7.77 -4.39 -7.44
N PHE A 529 6.80 -4.63 -8.32
CA PHE A 529 5.71 -5.57 -8.11
C PHE A 529 5.84 -6.80 -9.02
N SER A 530 5.43 -7.96 -8.51
CA SER A 530 5.46 -9.23 -9.25
C SER A 530 4.40 -10.21 -8.77
N ASP A 531 4.11 -11.21 -9.61
CA ASP A 531 3.23 -12.34 -9.31
C ASP A 531 1.81 -11.93 -8.83
N ALA A 532 1.25 -10.89 -9.44
CA ALA A 532 -0.09 -10.44 -9.10
C ALA A 532 -1.15 -11.51 -9.40
N ALA A 533 -1.96 -11.80 -8.39
CA ALA A 533 -3.04 -12.77 -8.43
C ALA A 533 -4.11 -12.43 -7.39
N PHE A 534 -5.27 -13.08 -7.49
CA PHE A 534 -6.32 -13.07 -6.50
C PHE A 534 -6.10 -14.20 -5.49
N SER A 535 -6.21 -13.88 -4.22
CA SER A 535 -6.20 -14.84 -3.11
C SER A 535 -7.38 -15.80 -3.16
N ASP A 536 -7.36 -16.84 -2.32
CA ASP A 536 -8.47 -17.77 -2.13
C ASP A 536 -9.75 -17.08 -1.62
N ASN A 537 -9.64 -15.87 -1.07
CA ASN A 537 -10.77 -15.02 -0.68
C ASN A 537 -10.97 -13.80 -1.61
N GLN A 538 -10.30 -13.79 -2.75
CA GLN A 538 -10.42 -12.83 -3.85
C GLN A 538 -9.88 -11.42 -3.56
N ASP A 539 -8.98 -11.30 -2.58
CA ASP A 539 -8.16 -10.08 -2.45
C ASP A 539 -7.12 -10.07 -3.57
N LEU A 540 -6.86 -8.90 -4.16
CA LEU A 540 -5.78 -8.77 -5.15
C LEU A 540 -4.45 -8.63 -4.42
N VAL A 541 -3.57 -9.61 -4.57
CA VAL A 541 -2.27 -9.69 -3.91
C VAL A 541 -1.15 -9.63 -4.92
N SER A 542 -0.02 -9.05 -4.53
CA SER A 542 1.21 -8.99 -5.32
C SER A 542 2.42 -9.03 -4.40
N HIS A 543 3.46 -9.76 -4.79
CA HIS A 543 4.75 -9.66 -4.12
C HIS A 543 5.40 -8.31 -4.43
N ILE A 544 6.23 -7.83 -3.50
CA ILE A 544 7.01 -6.61 -3.65
C ILE A 544 8.49 -6.84 -3.37
N THR A 545 9.34 -6.11 -4.09
CA THR A 545 10.79 -5.98 -3.85
C THR A 545 11.15 -4.49 -3.81
N TYR A 546 12.10 -4.05 -2.99
CA TYR A 546 12.55 -2.66 -3.01
C TYR A 546 13.09 -2.29 -4.39
N ALA A 547 12.59 -1.18 -4.95
CA ALA A 547 13.07 -0.65 -6.22
C ALA A 547 14.50 -0.11 -6.03
N ASP A 548 15.44 -0.54 -6.88
CA ASP A 548 16.83 -0.09 -6.85
C ASP A 548 16.87 1.45 -7.06
N PRO A 549 17.39 2.24 -6.10
CA PRO A 549 17.45 3.69 -6.21
C PRO A 549 18.36 4.19 -7.34
N SER A 550 19.06 3.31 -8.06
CA SER A 550 19.93 3.63 -9.19
C SER A 550 19.28 3.56 -10.58
N GLN A 551 17.97 3.27 -10.69
CA GLN A 551 17.21 3.38 -11.95
C GLN A 551 16.53 4.73 -12.15
#